data_AF-A0A1E4GIT6-F1
#
_entry.id   AF-A0A1E4GIT6-F1
#
_cell.length_a   1.000
_cell.length_b   1.000
_cell.length_c   1.000
_cell.angle_alpha   90.00
_cell.angle_beta   90.00
_cell.angle_gamma   90.00
#
_symmetry.space_group_name_H-M   'P 1'
#
loop_
_entity.id
_entity.type
_entity.pdbx_description
1 polymer ?
#
loop_
_entity_poly.entity_id
_entity_poly.type
_entity_poly.pdbx_seq_one_letter_code
_entity_poly.pdbx_strand_id
1 'polypeptide(L)'
;MNDQDDPNLVTSGKSQRVVIDGYAFLINIHRLETDTTWSLEVVDHQNDSHVWDNQFETDSEARDAALTALNSEGAIAFMRGNNVVQFPRP
;
A
#
# COMPACT_ATOMS: atom_id res chain seq x y z
N MET A 1 -5.23 35.03 -1.95
CA MET A 1 -5.02 33.62 -2.30
C MET A 1 -5.61 32.86 -1.14
N ASN A 2 -6.69 32.11 -1.37
CA ASN A 2 -7.33 31.33 -0.32
C ASN A 2 -6.69 29.94 -0.40
N ASP A 3 -5.62 29.73 0.35
CA ASP A 3 -5.01 28.41 0.56
C ASP A 3 -5.94 27.59 1.47
N GLN A 4 -7.20 27.38 1.05
CA GLN A 4 -8.16 26.61 1.83
C GLN A 4 -7.79 25.13 1.76
N ASP A 5 -6.91 24.76 2.68
CA ASP A 5 -6.85 23.49 3.41
C ASP A 5 -7.01 22.24 2.53
N ASP A 6 -6.00 21.93 1.72
CA ASP A 6 -5.85 20.57 1.19
C ASP A 6 -5.73 19.61 2.40
N PRO A 7 -6.53 18.53 2.45
CA PRO A 7 -6.56 17.65 3.61
C PRO A 7 -5.20 16.96 3.81
N ASN A 8 -4.75 16.88 5.05
CA ASN A 8 -3.49 16.23 5.38
C ASN A 8 -3.55 14.72 5.09
N LEU A 9 -2.42 14.17 4.62
CA LEU A 9 -2.25 12.72 4.52
C LEU A 9 -1.91 12.14 5.90
N VAL A 10 -2.70 11.17 6.35
CA VAL A 10 -2.49 10.42 7.58
C VAL A 10 -1.92 9.05 7.22
N THR A 11 -0.72 8.73 7.72
CA THR A 11 -0.11 7.41 7.61
C THR A 11 -0.42 6.57 8.84
N SER A 12 -0.89 5.34 8.65
CA SER A 12 -1.14 4.41 9.76
C SER A 12 0.18 3.89 10.35
N GLY A 13 0.22 3.75 11.67
CA GLY A 13 1.30 3.04 12.39
C GLY A 13 1.34 1.53 12.12
N LYS A 14 0.40 0.97 11.35
CA LYS A 14 0.42 -0.41 10.84
C LYS A 14 1.25 -0.56 9.57
N SER A 15 1.62 0.56 8.92
CA SER A 15 2.57 0.58 7.82
C SER A 15 3.90 -0.01 8.29
N GLN A 16 4.46 -0.93 7.51
CA GLN A 16 5.63 -1.69 7.93
C GLN A 16 6.37 -2.29 6.75
N ARG A 17 7.65 -2.60 6.99
CA ARG A 17 8.45 -3.38 6.05
C ARG A 17 8.41 -4.86 6.45
N VAL A 18 8.16 -5.72 5.48
CA VAL A 18 8.16 -7.17 5.64
C VAL A 18 9.13 -7.81 4.65
N VAL A 19 9.55 -9.04 4.94
CA VAL A 19 10.37 -9.86 4.04
C VAL A 19 9.66 -11.17 3.79
N ILE A 20 9.36 -11.46 2.52
CA ILE A 20 8.67 -12.67 2.07
C ILE A 20 9.53 -13.30 0.97
N ASP A 21 9.84 -14.59 1.10
CA ASP A 21 10.73 -15.34 0.20
C ASP A 21 12.09 -14.66 -0.09
N GLY A 22 12.61 -13.89 0.88
CA GLY A 22 13.86 -13.14 0.74
C GLY A 22 13.74 -11.78 0.04
N TYR A 23 12.54 -11.38 -0.40
CA TYR A 23 12.27 -10.09 -1.01
C TYR A 23 11.65 -9.13 0.02
N ALA A 24 12.13 -7.89 0.04
CA ALA A 24 11.59 -6.85 0.91
C ALA A 24 10.38 -6.17 0.25
N PHE A 25 9.32 -5.98 1.03
CA PHE A 25 8.12 -5.23 0.65
C PHE A 25 7.83 -4.15 1.70
N LEU A 26 7.43 -2.97 1.26
CA LEU A 26 6.95 -1.89 2.11
C LEU A 26 5.42 -1.81 2.00
N ILE A 27 4.73 -2.09 3.10
CA ILE A 27 3.29 -1.93 3.22
C ILE A 27 3.01 -0.50 3.69
N ASN A 28 2.41 0.31 2.83
CA ASN A 28 1.99 1.68 3.10
C ASN A 28 0.48 1.74 3.23
N ILE A 29 0.01 2.21 4.39
CA ILE A 29 -1.43 2.35 4.67
C ILE A 29 -1.68 3.81 5.02
N HIS A 30 -2.50 4.48 4.22
CA HIS A 30 -2.74 5.91 4.35
C HIS A 30 -4.18 6.30 4.02
N ARG A 31 -4.57 7.48 4.47
CA ARG A 31 -5.86 8.12 4.13
C ARG A 31 -5.72 9.63 4.19
N LEU A 32 -6.66 10.37 3.63
CA LEU A 32 -6.80 11.79 3.94
C LEU A 32 -7.41 11.95 5.32
N GLU A 33 -7.06 13.02 6.04
CA GLU A 33 -7.57 13.27 7.40
C GLU A 33 -9.10 13.43 7.45
N THR A 34 -9.69 13.80 6.32
CA THR A 34 -11.14 13.93 6.11
C THR A 34 -11.83 12.61 5.80
N ASP A 35 -11.07 11.57 5.42
CA ASP A 35 -11.61 10.28 5.02
C ASP A 35 -11.71 9.31 6.20
N THR A 36 -12.69 8.41 6.14
CA THR A 36 -12.89 7.38 7.15
C THR A 36 -12.19 6.07 6.78
N THR A 37 -12.05 5.79 5.49
CA THR A 37 -11.47 4.56 4.93
C THR A 37 -9.99 4.71 4.64
N TRP A 38 -9.29 3.58 4.47
CA TRP A 38 -7.85 3.49 4.27
C TRP A 38 -7.51 2.95 2.89
N SER A 39 -6.55 3.58 2.24
CA SER A 39 -5.90 3.09 1.03
C SER A 39 -4.69 2.21 1.40
N LEU A 40 -4.44 1.21 0.57
CA LEU A 40 -3.33 0.28 0.73
C LEU A 40 -2.44 0.32 -0.51
N GLU A 41 -1.14 0.43 -0.27
CA GLU A 41 -0.09 0.29 -1.25
C GLU A 41 0.96 -0.70 -0.71
N VAL A 42 1.45 -1.57 -1.58
CA VAL A 42 2.63 -2.40 -1.32
C VAL A 42 3.69 -2.06 -2.35
N VAL A 43 4.84 -1.57 -1.90
CA VAL A 43 5.99 -1.29 -2.77
C VAL A 43 6.97 -2.45 -2.67
N ASP A 44 7.35 -3.02 -3.81
CA ASP A 44 8.32 -4.12 -3.85
C ASP A 44 9.78 -3.64 -3.92
N HIS A 45 10.72 -4.59 -3.96
CA HIS A 45 12.16 -4.32 -3.98
C HIS A 45 12.65 -3.58 -5.24
N GLN A 46 11.88 -3.57 -6.32
CA GLN A 46 12.17 -2.81 -7.55
C GLN A 46 11.58 -1.41 -7.52
N ASN A 47 10.91 -1.05 -6.42
CA ASN A 47 10.16 0.19 -6.23
C ASN A 47 8.91 0.26 -7.13
N ASP A 48 8.38 -0.89 -7.53
CA ASP A 48 7.09 -1.01 -8.20
C ASP A 48 5.98 -0.98 -7.15
N SER A 49 4.94 -0.20 -7.41
CA SER A 49 3.82 0.02 -6.49
C SER A 49 2.65 -0.89 -6.85
N HIS A 50 2.11 -1.58 -5.85
CA HIS A 50 0.96 -2.46 -5.96
C HIS A 50 -0.17 -1.87 -5.14
N VAL A 51 -1.25 -1.42 -5.79
CA VAL A 51 -2.36 -0.72 -5.13
C VAL A 51 -3.66 -1.50 -5.27
N TRP A 52 -4.54 -1.33 -4.29
CA TRP A 52 -5.87 -1.93 -4.30
C TRP A 52 -6.90 -0.88 -4.70
N ASP A 53 -7.82 -1.25 -5.61
CA ASP A 53 -8.94 -0.39 -6.00
C ASP A 53 -9.95 -0.20 -4.85
N ASN A 54 -10.07 -1.20 -3.98
CA ASN A 54 -10.91 -1.16 -2.80
C ASN A 54 -10.19 -0.45 -1.64
N GLN A 55 -10.92 0.41 -0.94
CA GLN A 55 -10.51 0.94 0.35
C GLN A 55 -10.98 0.04 1.50
N PHE A 56 -10.35 0.17 2.65
CA PHE A 56 -10.60 -0.63 3.85
C PHE A 56 -11.19 0.22 4.97
N GLU A 57 -12.05 -0.36 5.82
CA GLU A 57 -12.65 0.38 6.94
C GLU A 57 -11.62 0.63 8.05
N THR A 58 -10.69 -0.31 8.24
CA THR A 58 -9.62 -0.21 9.24
C THR A 58 -8.23 -0.39 8.64
N ASP A 59 -7.23 0.21 9.27
CA ASP A 59 -5.83 0.02 8.88
C ASP A 59 -5.33 -1.43 9.09
N SER A 60 -5.99 -2.16 9.99
CA SER A 60 -5.66 -3.55 10.30
C SER A 60 -6.17 -4.48 9.20
N GLU A 61 -7.37 -4.22 8.65
CA GLU A 61 -7.86 -4.94 7.46
C GLU A 61 -6.98 -4.69 6.24
N ALA A 62 -6.56 -3.44 6.00
CA ALA A 62 -5.62 -3.11 4.92
C ALA A 62 -4.31 -3.89 5.07
N ARG A 63 -3.72 -3.90 6.27
CA ARG A 63 -2.51 -4.67 6.54
C ARG A 63 -2.72 -6.17 6.31
N ASP A 64 -3.81 -6.72 6.83
CA ASP A 64 -4.08 -8.15 6.76
C ASP A 64 -4.34 -8.60 5.31
N ALA A 65 -4.95 -7.75 4.48
CA ALA A 65 -5.09 -7.96 3.04
C ALA A 65 -3.73 -8.02 2.33
N ALA A 66 -2.82 -7.07 2.60
CA ALA A 66 -1.46 -7.08 2.05
C ALA A 66 -0.70 -8.36 2.43
N LEU A 67 -0.72 -8.72 3.71
CA LEU A 67 -0.05 -9.92 4.21
C LEU A 67 -0.66 -11.19 3.59
N THR A 68 -1.99 -11.25 3.46
CA THR A 68 -2.67 -12.40 2.86
C THR A 68 -2.28 -12.56 1.39
N ALA A 69 -2.26 -11.48 0.61
CA ALA A 69 -1.86 -11.52 -0.80
C ALA A 69 -0.40 -11.98 -0.95
N LEU A 70 0.53 -11.35 -0.22
CA LEU A 70 1.95 -11.68 -0.25
C LEU A 70 2.23 -13.14 0.12
N ASN A 71 1.57 -13.66 1.16
CA ASN A 71 1.77 -15.05 1.61
C ASN A 71 1.07 -16.09 0.71
N SER A 72 -0.10 -15.75 0.16
CA SER A 72 -0.88 -16.70 -0.65
C SER A 72 -0.34 -16.84 -2.06
N GLU A 73 0.13 -15.75 -2.66
CA GLU A 73 0.71 -15.75 -4.00
C GLU A 73 2.19 -16.13 -3.98
N GLY A 74 2.91 -15.75 -2.91
CA GLY A 74 4.37 -15.79 -2.85
C GLY A 74 5.00 -14.58 -3.56
N ALA A 75 6.22 -14.22 -3.13
CA ALA A 75 6.82 -12.94 -3.52
C ALA A 75 6.96 -12.76 -5.04
N ILE A 76 7.46 -13.79 -5.73
CA ILE A 76 7.71 -13.73 -7.19
C ILE A 76 6.41 -13.60 -7.98
N ALA A 77 5.35 -14.30 -7.56
CA ALA A 77 4.07 -14.24 -8.25
C ALA A 77 3.40 -12.87 -8.03
N PHE A 78 3.40 -12.39 -6.78
CA PHE A 78 2.87 -11.08 -6.42
C PHE A 78 3.51 -9.96 -7.25
N MET A 79 4.85 -9.91 -7.32
CA MET A 79 5.59 -8.89 -8.10
C MET A 79 5.27 -8.91 -9.60
N ARG A 80 4.82 -10.06 -10.14
CA ARG A 80 4.47 -10.22 -11.56
C ARG A 80 2.98 -10.01 -11.85
N GLY A 81 2.16 -9.88 -10.81
CA GLY A 81 0.71 -9.74 -10.91
C GLY A 81 0.31 -8.42 -11.58
N ASN A 82 -0.92 -8.36 -12.08
CA ASN A 82 -1.48 -7.20 -12.80
C ASN A 82 -1.76 -5.98 -11.91
N ASN A 83 -1.36 -6.00 -10.63
CA ASN A 83 -1.62 -4.92 -9.68
C ASN A 83 -0.49 -3.88 -9.65
N VAL A 84 0.56 -4.05 -10.49
CA VAL A 84 1.69 -3.12 -10.60
C VAL A 84 1.26 -1.84 -11.32
N VAL A 85 1.20 -0.73 -10.58
CA VAL A 85 1.22 0.61 -11.16
C VAL A 85 2.68 1.01 -11.36
N GLN A 86 3.14 0.98 -12.61
CA GLN A 86 4.46 1.52 -12.95
C GLN A 86 4.41 3.05 -12.92
N PHE A 87 5.09 3.66 -11.94
CA PHE A 87 5.32 5.09 -11.97
C PHE A 87 6.40 5.42 -13.02
N PRO A 88 6.14 6.37 -13.95
CA PRO A 88 7.17 6.85 -14.87
C PRO A 88 8.35 7.41 -14.07
N ARG A 89 9.57 6.97 -14.38
CA ARG A 89 10.78 7.59 -13.80
C ARG A 89 10.98 9.00 -14.42
N PRO A 90 11.42 9.99 -13.62
CA PRO A 90 11.69 11.35 -14.09
C PRO A 90 12.82 11.41 -15.13
#